data_AF-A0A6I3HQ53-F1
#
_entry.id   AF-A0A6I3HQ53-F1
#
_cell.length_a   1.000
_cell.length_b   1.000
_cell.length_c   1.000
_cell.angle_alpha   90.00
_cell.angle_beta   90.00
_cell.angle_gamma   90.00
#
_symmetry.space_group_name_H-M   'P 1'
#
loop_
_entity.id
_entity.type
_entity.pdbx_description
1 polymer ?
#
loop_
_entity_poly.entity_id
_entity_poly.type
_entity_poly.pdbx_seq_one_letter_code
_entity_poly.pdbx_strand_id
1 'polypeptide(L)'
;MTKRRLAITAAFAAVAIALTGCSKADKAADGFVGVILPDAASSNRWETADRGFLQAAFDAAGVKVDIQNANGDKAAFATIA
;
A
#
# COMPACT_ATOMS: atom_id res chain seq x y z
N MET A 1 -24.39 48.15 -20.34
CA MET A 1 -23.93 47.49 -19.09
C MET A 1 -24.20 45.97 -19.04
N THR A 2 -25.14 45.43 -19.82
CA THR A 2 -25.55 44.00 -19.79
C THR A 2 -24.59 43.05 -20.51
N LYS A 3 -23.93 43.49 -21.60
CA LYS A 3 -22.98 42.64 -22.36
C LYS A 3 -21.67 42.33 -21.60
N ARG A 4 -21.23 43.23 -20.71
CA ARG A 4 -20.07 43.03 -19.83
C ARG A 4 -20.34 42.04 -18.68
N ARG A 5 -21.61 41.88 -18.28
CA ARG A 5 -22.01 40.97 -17.21
C ARG A 5 -22.04 39.51 -17.67
N LEU A 6 -22.30 39.26 -18.96
CA LEU A 6 -22.28 37.92 -19.56
C LEU A 6 -20.86 37.35 -19.72
N ALA A 7 -19.88 38.20 -20.04
CA ALA A 7 -18.49 37.76 -20.23
C ALA A 7 -17.84 37.29 -18.91
N ILE A 8 -18.24 37.87 -17.78
CA ILE A 8 -17.71 37.53 -16.45
C ILE A 8 -18.28 36.20 -15.95
N THR A 9 -19.53 35.87 -16.30
CA THR A 9 -20.17 34.59 -15.92
C THR A 9 -19.63 33.41 -16.73
N ALA A 10 -19.31 33.61 -18.01
CA ALA A 10 -18.70 32.57 -18.86
C ALA A 10 -17.27 32.22 -18.43
N ALA A 11 -16.49 33.21 -17.97
CA ALA A 11 -15.12 32.98 -17.49
C ALA A 11 -15.09 32.16 -16.17
N PHE A 12 -16.08 32.34 -15.28
CA PHE A 12 -16.19 31.54 -14.06
C PHE A 12 -16.59 30.07 -14.32
N ALA A 13 -17.45 29.82 -15.32
CA ALA A 13 -17.85 28.47 -15.67
C ALA A 13 -16.71 27.64 -16.30
N ALA A 14 -15.81 28.28 -17.07
CA ALA A 14 -14.65 27.61 -17.67
C ALA A 14 -13.57 27.23 -16.63
N VAL A 15 -13.43 27.99 -15.54
CA VAL A 15 -12.49 27.69 -14.44
C VAL A 15 -13.02 26.56 -13.55
N ALA A 16 -14.35 26.46 -13.37
CA ALA A 16 -14.96 25.39 -12.59
C ALA A 16 -14.79 24.00 -13.25
N ILE A 17 -14.87 23.91 -14.59
CA ILE A 17 -14.68 22.64 -15.32
C ILE A 17 -13.21 22.19 -15.30
N ALA A 18 -12.27 23.13 -15.29
CA ALA A 18 -10.84 22.82 -15.22
C ALA A 18 -10.39 22.26 -13.86
N LEU A 19 -11.16 22.46 -12.78
CA LEU A 19 -10.78 22.01 -11.43
C LEU A 19 -11.33 20.62 -11.07
N THR A 20 -12.33 20.12 -11.79
CA THR A 20 -12.92 18.77 -11.58
C THR A 20 -12.15 17.64 -12.25
N GLY A 21 -11.11 17.95 -13.04
CA GLY A 21 -10.33 16.96 -13.80
C GLY A 21 -9.06 16.46 -13.11
N CYS A 22 -8.66 17.07 -11.99
CA CYS A 22 -7.54 16.59 -11.19
C CYS A 22 -8.05 15.62 -10.12
N SER A 23 -8.56 14.47 -10.55
CA SER A 23 -8.55 13.29 -9.70
C SER A 23 -7.09 13.08 -9.32
N LYS A 24 -6.73 13.43 -8.09
CA LYS A 24 -5.43 13.05 -7.55
C LYS A 24 -5.38 11.54 -7.72
N ALA A 25 -4.53 11.06 -8.62
CA ALA A 25 -4.23 9.65 -8.67
C ALA A 25 -3.66 9.37 -7.29
N ASP A 26 -4.46 8.73 -6.43
CA ASP A 26 -4.01 8.24 -5.15
C ASP A 26 -2.77 7.43 -5.47
N LYS A 27 -1.61 7.99 -5.12
CA LYS A 27 -0.33 7.35 -5.32
C LYS A 27 -0.50 6.05 -4.54
N ALA A 28 -0.65 4.93 -5.25
CA ALA A 28 -0.86 3.65 -4.60
C ALA A 28 0.22 3.54 -3.52
N ALA A 29 -0.21 3.36 -2.26
CA ALA A 29 0.73 3.19 -1.17
C ALA A 29 1.71 2.10 -1.61
N ASP A 30 3.02 2.36 -1.48
CA ASP A 30 4.02 1.37 -1.83
C ASP A 30 3.62 0.06 -1.17
N GLY A 31 3.38 -0.98 -1.99
CA GLY A 31 2.80 -2.23 -1.52
C GLY A 31 3.61 -2.80 -0.35
N PHE A 32 2.91 -3.32 0.65
CA PHE A 32 3.52 -3.95 1.82
C PHE A 32 3.00 -5.37 1.99
N VAL A 33 3.89 -6.29 2.33
CA VAL A 33 3.56 -7.69 2.58
C VAL A 33 3.92 -8.05 4.02
N GLY A 34 2.94 -8.56 4.78
CA GLY A 34 3.18 -9.20 6.06
C GLY A 34 3.22 -10.72 5.88
N VAL A 35 4.26 -11.37 6.38
CA VAL A 35 4.37 -12.83 6.43
C VAL A 35 4.47 -13.25 7.89
N ILE A 36 3.57 -14.14 8.33
CA ILE A 36 3.61 -14.75 9.66
C ILE A 36 4.02 -16.21 9.51
N LEU A 37 5.20 -16.54 10.03
CA LEU A 37 5.72 -17.90 10.10
C LEU A 37 5.20 -18.60 11.37
N PRO A 38 4.94 -19.92 11.34
CA PRO A 38 4.28 -20.61 12.45
C PRO A 38 5.13 -20.65 13.72
N ASP A 39 6.35 -21.18 13.63
CA ASP A 39 7.26 -21.33 14.76
C ASP A 39 8.68 -21.69 14.27
N ALA A 40 9.73 -21.30 14.99
CA ALA A 40 11.12 -21.68 14.67
C ALA A 40 11.62 -22.94 15.41
N ALA A 41 10.88 -23.44 16.41
CA ALA A 41 11.34 -24.46 17.35
C ALA A 41 10.99 -25.89 16.90
N SER A 42 9.78 -26.08 16.41
CA SER A 42 9.25 -27.29 15.78
C SER A 42 9.74 -27.45 14.33
N SER A 43 10.14 -26.35 13.67
CA SER A 43 10.73 -26.42 12.34
C SER A 43 11.76 -25.33 12.07
N ASN A 44 13.04 -25.70 12.13
CA ASN A 44 14.16 -24.82 11.77
C ASN A 44 14.12 -24.38 10.29
N ARG A 45 13.39 -25.10 9.42
CA ARG A 45 13.29 -24.80 7.98
C ARG A 45 12.84 -23.36 7.73
N TRP A 46 11.92 -22.85 8.57
CA TRP A 46 11.39 -21.49 8.44
C TRP A 46 12.47 -20.42 8.56
N GLU A 47 13.46 -20.63 9.43
CA GLU A 47 14.55 -19.68 9.65
C GLU A 47 15.74 -19.94 8.72
N THR A 48 16.05 -21.21 8.44
CA THR A 48 17.23 -21.57 7.63
C THR A 48 17.01 -21.48 6.13
N ALA A 49 15.75 -21.54 5.67
CA ALA A 49 15.40 -21.52 4.27
C ALA A 49 14.31 -20.49 3.96
N ASP A 50 13.09 -20.65 4.50
CA ASP A 50 11.93 -19.87 4.04
C ASP A 50 12.13 -18.37 4.22
N ARG A 51 12.57 -17.90 5.38
CA ARG A 51 12.81 -16.47 5.64
C ARG A 51 13.73 -15.86 4.59
N GLY A 52 14.85 -16.54 4.29
CA GLY A 52 15.82 -16.06 3.31
C GLY A 52 15.26 -16.01 1.90
N PHE A 53 14.57 -17.07 1.46
CA PHE A 53 13.99 -17.12 0.12
C PHE A 53 12.82 -16.16 -0.07
N LEU A 54 11.99 -15.99 0.97
CA LEU A 54 10.89 -15.04 0.96
C LEU A 54 11.41 -13.61 0.90
N GLN A 55 12.38 -13.26 1.75
CA GLN A 55 12.99 -11.93 1.73
C GLN A 55 13.58 -11.62 0.34
N ALA A 56 14.38 -12.54 -0.21
CA ALA A 56 14.97 -12.36 -1.54
C ALA A 56 13.92 -12.19 -2.65
N ALA A 57 12.80 -12.92 -2.58
CA ALA A 57 11.72 -12.80 -3.55
C ALA A 57 11.01 -11.44 -3.46
N PHE A 58 10.72 -10.95 -2.25
CA PHE A 58 10.09 -9.63 -2.06
C PHE A 58 11.03 -8.47 -2.40
N ASP A 59 12.31 -8.60 -2.07
CA ASP A 59 13.34 -7.63 -2.45
C ASP A 59 13.48 -7.55 -3.98
N ALA A 60 13.50 -8.70 -4.67
CA ALA A 60 13.53 -8.74 -6.13
C ALA A 60 12.26 -8.13 -6.77
N ALA A 61 11.13 -8.20 -6.09
CA ALA A 61 9.88 -7.56 -6.49
C ALA A 61 9.83 -6.06 -6.14
N GLY A 62 10.79 -5.55 -5.35
CA GLY A 62 10.79 -4.16 -4.87
C GLY A 62 9.66 -3.85 -3.88
N VAL A 63 9.15 -4.86 -3.18
CA VAL A 63 8.02 -4.76 -2.25
C VAL A 63 8.56 -4.79 -0.83
N LYS A 64 8.08 -3.87 0.03
CA LYS A 64 8.45 -3.88 1.44
C LYS A 64 7.78 -5.07 2.12
N VAL A 65 8.56 -5.87 2.86
CA VAL A 65 8.04 -7.03 3.61
C VAL A 65 8.39 -6.94 5.09
N ASP A 66 7.50 -7.42 5.94
CA ASP A 66 7.80 -7.78 7.34
C ASP A 66 7.52 -9.27 7.55
N ILE A 67 8.55 -10.01 7.99
CA ILE A 67 8.47 -11.46 8.21
C ILE A 67 8.61 -11.71 9.70
N GLN A 68 7.49 -12.04 10.33
CA GLN A 68 7.40 -12.29 11.77
C GLN A 68 7.18 -13.78 12.05
N ASN A 69 7.56 -14.23 13.24
CA ASN A 69 7.36 -15.60 13.67
C ASN A 69 6.42 -15.63 14.89
N ALA A 70 5.34 -16.41 14.80
CA ALA A 70 4.38 -16.56 15.89
C ALA A 70 4.90 -17.48 17.02
N ASN A 71 6.06 -18.12 16.86
CA ASN A 71 6.71 -18.99 17.84
C ASN A 71 5.79 -20.11 18.38
N GLY A 72 4.87 -20.59 17.54
CA GLY A 72 3.91 -21.64 17.87
C GLY A 72 2.69 -21.15 18.62
N ASP A 73 2.59 -19.85 18.90
CA ASP A 73 1.46 -19.26 19.58
C ASP A 73 0.34 -18.89 18.59
N LYS A 74 -0.80 -19.57 18.72
CA LYS A 74 -1.99 -19.34 17.90
C LYS A 74 -2.59 -17.96 18.11
N ALA A 75 -2.51 -17.41 19.33
CA ALA A 75 -2.98 -16.07 19.61
C ALA A 75 -2.08 -15.04 18.91
N ALA A 76 -0.76 -15.20 19.01
CA ALA A 76 0.20 -14.36 18.29
C ALA A 76 -0.03 -14.42 16.78
N PHE A 77 -0.25 -15.62 16.22
CA PHE A 77 -0.56 -15.77 14.79
C PHE A 77 -1.80 -14.98 14.34
N ALA A 78 -2.78 -14.82 15.23
CA ALA A 78 -4.00 -14.06 14.95
C ALA A 78 -3.85 -12.54 15.15
N THR A 79 -2.84 -12.07 15.88
CA THR A 79 -2.73 -10.66 16.30
C THR A 79 -1.51 -9.91 15.75
N ILE A 80 -0.55 -10.61 15.12
CA ILE A 80 0.65 -9.98 14.55
C ILE A 80 0.32 -9.12 13.31
N ALA A 81 -0.78 -9.39 12.62
CA ALA A 81 -1.24 -8.64 11.44
C ALA A 81 -2.31 -7.60 11.75
#